data_AF-A0A6P0U1U6-F1
#
_entry.id   AF-A0A6P0U1U6-F1
#
_cell.length_a   1.000
_cell.length_b   1.000
_cell.length_c   1.000
_cell.angle_alpha   90.00
_cell.angle_beta   90.00
_cell.angle_gamma   90.00
#
_symmetry.space_group_name_H-M   'P 1'
#
loop_
_entity.id
_entity.type
_entity.pdbx_description
1 polymer ?
#
loop_
_entity_poly.entity_id
_entity_poly.type
_entity_poly.pdbx_seq_one_letter_code
_entity_poly.pdbx_strand_id
1 'polypeptide(L)'
;MFLTDSVFLKSPKPIEALELIMGLCLLVYTLGQRELRQTLKRMKTGVKNQLGRLTDRPTLPWIFQCFQSVHVFYLQEVKQISNLTNERLHLLTFFPQSCQDYYLLI
;
A
#
# COMPACT_ATOMS: atom_id res chain seq x y z
N MET A 1 0.73 -11.25 11.90
CA MET A 1 0.38 -12.67 11.71
C MET A 1 0.46 -12.95 10.21
N PHE A 2 1.50 -13.63 9.75
CA PHE A 2 1.64 -14.03 8.35
C PHE A 2 0.80 -15.30 8.12
N LEU A 3 -0.11 -15.25 7.14
CA LEU A 3 -1.03 -16.32 6.73
C LEU A 3 -0.29 -17.41 5.91
N THR A 4 0.89 -17.83 6.32
CA THR A 4 1.68 -18.84 5.59
C THR A 4 1.54 -20.25 6.15
N ASP A 5 0.84 -20.42 7.28
CA ASP A 5 0.78 -21.70 7.99
C ASP A 5 -0.13 -22.75 7.33
N SER A 6 -0.94 -22.37 6.32
CA SER A 6 -1.88 -23.30 5.67
C SER A 6 -1.50 -23.73 4.26
N VAL A 7 -0.42 -23.22 3.66
CA VAL A 7 0.05 -23.76 2.38
C VAL A 7 1.04 -24.88 2.67
N PHE A 8 0.50 -26.06 3.01
CA PHE A 8 1.24 -27.32 3.06
C PHE A 8 1.80 -27.64 1.65
N LEU A 9 2.93 -27.03 1.30
CA LEU A 9 3.69 -27.28 0.08
C LEU A 9 4.45 -28.61 0.23
N LYS A 10 3.72 -29.73 0.10
CA LYS A 10 4.29 -31.08 0.16
C LYS A 10 5.00 -31.52 -1.14
N SER A 11 5.14 -30.64 -2.14
CA SER A 11 5.82 -30.94 -3.41
C SER A 11 6.67 -29.76 -3.90
N PRO A 12 7.79 -30.00 -4.62
CA PRO A 12 8.76 -28.96 -4.96
C PRO A 12 8.24 -27.91 -5.97
N LYS A 13 7.36 -28.31 -6.90
CA LYS A 13 6.83 -27.41 -7.95
C LYS A 13 6.09 -26.16 -7.43
N PRO A 14 5.17 -26.24 -6.47
CA PRO A 14 4.50 -25.05 -5.95
C PRO A 14 5.38 -24.20 -5.00
N ILE A 15 6.52 -24.71 -4.51
CA ILE A 15 7.47 -23.92 -3.71
C ILE A 15 8.20 -22.90 -4.60
N GLU A 16 8.70 -23.34 -5.76
CA GLU A 16 9.38 -22.47 -6.72
C GLU A 16 8.46 -21.35 -7.23
N ALA A 17 7.20 -21.68 -7.51
CA ALA A 17 6.20 -20.69 -7.91
C ALA A 17 5.93 -19.66 -6.79
N LEU A 18 5.87 -20.11 -5.53
CA LEU A 18 5.67 -19.20 -4.40
C LEU A 18 6.88 -18.29 -4.20
N GLU A 19 8.11 -18.81 -4.33
CA GLU A 19 9.33 -18.01 -4.22
C GLU A 19 9.38 -16.91 -5.28
N LEU A 20 9.00 -17.22 -6.52
CA LEU A 20 8.90 -16.23 -7.60
C LEU A 20 7.89 -15.13 -7.26
N ILE A 21 6.70 -15.49 -6.78
CA ILE A 21 5.65 -14.53 -6.40
C ILE A 21 6.13 -13.67 -5.23
N MET A 22 6.73 -14.28 -4.20
CA MET A 22 7.28 -13.55 -3.06
C MET A 22 8.38 -12.58 -3.48
N GLY A 23 9.30 -13.01 -4.35
CA GLY A 23 10.35 -12.17 -4.92
C GLY A 23 9.80 -10.99 -5.71
N LEU A 24 8.78 -11.23 -6.56
CA LEU A 24 8.11 -10.18 -7.31
C LEU A 24 7.42 -9.17 -6.37
N CYS A 25 6.72 -9.64 -5.34
CA CYS A 25 6.10 -8.78 -4.34
C CYS A 25 7.14 -7.92 -3.60
N LEU A 26 8.29 -8.48 -3.23
CA LEU A 26 9.39 -7.74 -2.60
C LEU A 26 9.99 -6.69 -3.53
N LEU A 27 10.12 -6.99 -4.82
CA LEU A 27 10.57 -6.03 -5.82
C LEU A 27 9.60 -4.85 -5.93
N VAL A 28 8.30 -5.13 -6.09
CA VAL A 28 7.25 -4.09 -6.14
C VAL A 28 7.26 -3.24 -4.88
N TYR A 29 7.38 -3.86 -3.70
CA TYR A 29 7.44 -3.14 -2.43
C TYR A 29 8.66 -2.24 -2.35
N THR A 30 9.83 -2.73 -2.74
CA THR A 30 11.08 -1.96 -2.71
C THR A 30 11.00 -0.74 -3.62
N LEU A 31 10.46 -0.90 -4.84
CA LEU A 31 10.26 0.19 -5.77
C LEU A 31 9.27 1.23 -5.23
N GLY A 32 8.10 0.79 -4.75
CA GLY A 32 7.11 1.69 -4.17
C GLY A 32 7.62 2.43 -2.92
N GLN A 33 8.37 1.76 -2.05
CA GLN A 33 9.04 2.41 -0.91
C GLN A 33 10.04 3.46 -1.35
N ARG A 34 10.82 3.17 -2.41
CA ARG A 34 11.82 4.10 -2.93
C ARG A 34 11.16 5.37 -3.44
N GLU A 35 10.14 5.24 -4.29
CA GLU A 35 9.40 6.37 -4.85
C GLU A 35 8.73 7.21 -3.75
N LEU A 36 8.03 6.57 -2.82
CA LEU A 36 7.38 7.27 -1.70
C LEU A 36 8.38 8.06 -0.86
N ARG A 37 9.52 7.45 -0.51
CA ARG A 37 10.57 8.13 0.28
C ARG A 37 11.21 9.28 -0.49
N GLN A 38 11.31 9.19 -1.81
CA GLN A 38 11.79 10.31 -2.63
C GLN A 38 10.81 11.48 -2.59
N THR A 39 9.50 11.22 -2.73
CA THR A 39 8.47 12.26 -2.62
C THR A 39 8.47 12.93 -1.24
N LEU A 40 8.53 12.13 -0.17
CA LEU A 40 8.59 12.65 1.20
C LEU A 40 9.82 13.53 1.45
N LYS A 41 10.99 13.12 0.92
CA LYS A 41 12.21 13.95 0.98
C LYS A 41 12.07 15.26 0.23
N ARG A 42 11.46 15.26 -0.97
CA ARG A 42 11.22 16.47 -1.77
C ARG A 42 10.28 17.43 -1.05
N MET A 43 9.22 16.91 -0.43
CA MET A 43 8.23 17.70 0.32
C MET A 43 8.69 18.06 1.75
N LYS A 44 9.87 17.58 2.18
CA LYS A 44 10.43 17.78 3.54
C LYS A 44 9.43 17.45 4.66
N THR A 45 8.65 16.39 4.45
CA THR A 45 7.63 15.94 5.39
C THR A 45 7.79 14.45 5.69
N GLY A 46 6.98 13.94 6.61
CA GLY A 46 6.97 12.54 6.97
C GLY A 46 5.56 12.01 7.15
N VAL A 47 5.48 10.70 7.34
CA VAL A 47 4.24 9.99 7.65
C VAL A 47 4.29 9.52 9.09
N LYS A 48 3.14 9.50 9.78
CA LYS A 48 3.06 8.90 11.12
C LYS A 48 3.36 7.40 11.04
N ASN A 49 4.28 6.91 11.86
CA ASN A 49 4.53 5.48 12.03
C ASN A 49 3.46 4.83 12.93
N GLN A 50 3.59 3.52 13.18
CA GLN A 50 2.69 2.75 14.07
C GLN A 50 2.57 3.33 15.49
N LEU A 51 3.58 4.05 15.95
CA LEU A 51 3.64 4.69 17.26
C LEU A 51 3.19 6.16 17.21
N GLY A 52 2.64 6.63 16.09
CA GLY A 52 2.20 8.01 15.87
C GLY A 52 3.33 9.02 15.63
N ARG A 53 4.60 8.60 15.58
CA ARG A 53 5.75 9.48 15.37
C ARG A 53 5.99 9.73 13.89
N LEU A 54 6.33 10.97 13.54
CA LEU A 54 6.63 11.34 12.17
C LEU A 54 7.93 10.65 11.68
N THR A 55 7.89 10.02 10.51
CA THR A 55 9.06 9.40 9.88
C THR A 55 9.12 9.71 8.39
N ASP A 56 10.33 9.99 7.91
CA ASP A 56 10.69 10.19 6.49
C ASP A 56 10.96 8.85 5.77
N ARG A 57 10.96 7.73 6.51
CA ARG A 57 11.32 6.39 6.01
C ARG A 57 10.21 5.37 6.24
N PRO A 58 8.95 5.61 5.82
CA PRO A 58 7.89 4.63 5.98
C PRO A 58 8.19 3.34 5.20
N THR A 59 7.53 2.25 5.60
CA THR A 59 7.50 1.01 4.85
C THR A 59 6.19 0.93 4.06
N LEU A 60 6.24 0.42 2.82
CA LEU A 60 5.03 0.32 2.00
C LEU A 60 3.97 -0.60 2.62
N PRO A 61 4.34 -1.73 3.28
CA PRO A 61 3.38 -2.49 4.08
C PRO A 61 2.66 -1.65 5.14
N TRP A 62 3.35 -0.74 5.83
CA TRP A 62 2.71 0.16 6.80
C TRP A 62 1.73 1.11 6.11
N ILE A 63 2.12 1.69 4.98
CA ILE A 63 1.22 2.58 4.23
C ILE A 63 -0.04 1.83 3.78
N PHE A 64 0.10 0.60 3.28
CA PHE A 64 -1.06 -0.22 2.91
C PHE A 64 -1.96 -0.55 4.11
N GLN A 65 -1.40 -0.69 5.32
CA GLN A 65 -2.21 -0.80 6.54
C GLN A 65 -3.04 0.48 6.78
N CYS A 66 -2.50 1.67 6.54
CA CYS A 66 -3.26 2.92 6.67
C CYS A 66 -4.47 3.00 5.72
N PHE A 67 -4.42 2.32 4.57
CA PHE A 67 -5.51 2.23 3.59
C PHE A 67 -6.44 1.02 3.78
N GLN A 68 -6.29 0.26 4.86
CA GLN A 68 -7.22 -0.84 5.15
C GLN A 68 -8.65 -0.31 5.36
N SER A 69 -9.63 -1.09 4.91
CA SER A 69 -11.05 -0.76 5.00
C SER A 69 -11.48 0.46 4.18
N VAL A 70 -10.77 0.79 3.10
CA VAL A 70 -11.31 1.64 2.03
C VAL A 70 -12.15 0.76 1.11
N HIS A 71 -13.42 1.11 0.94
CA HIS A 71 -14.39 0.29 0.21
C HIS A 71 -14.96 1.06 -0.97
N VAL A 72 -15.11 0.38 -2.10
CA VAL A 72 -15.82 0.90 -3.26
C VAL A 72 -17.23 0.32 -3.25
N PHE A 73 -18.24 1.16 -3.44
CA PHE A 73 -19.63 0.74 -3.57
C PHE A 73 -20.33 1.54 -4.67
N TYR A 74 -21.41 0.98 -5.21
CA TYR A 74 -22.19 1.59 -6.28
C TYR A 74 -23.54 2.01 -5.72
N LEU A 75 -23.86 3.30 -5.79
CA LEU A 75 -25.20 3.83 -5.52
C LEU A 75 -25.73 4.39 -6.82
N GLN A 76 -26.86 3.86 -7.30
CA GLN A 76 -27.52 4.36 -8.51
C GLN A 76 -26.56 4.46 -9.71
N GLU A 77 -25.76 3.40 -9.93
CA GLU A 77 -24.72 3.32 -10.98
C GLU A 77 -23.53 4.28 -10.83
N VAL A 78 -23.52 5.13 -9.80
CA VAL A 78 -22.38 5.99 -9.47
C VAL A 78 -21.42 5.26 -8.53
N LYS A 79 -20.15 5.14 -8.95
CA LYS A 79 -19.07 4.56 -8.15
C LYS A 79 -18.67 5.54 -7.03
N GLN A 80 -18.78 5.12 -5.79
CA GLN A 80 -18.39 5.89 -4.61
C GLN A 80 -17.34 5.15 -3.79
N ILE A 81 -16.51 5.90 -3.06
CA ILE A 81 -15.50 5.36 -2.15
C ILE A 81 -15.84 5.76 -0.72
N SER A 82 -15.94 4.77 0.15
CA SER A 82 -16.15 4.96 1.59
C SER A 82 -14.83 5.00 2.33
N ASN A 83 -14.83 5.68 3.49
CA ASN A 83 -13.73 5.67 4.45
C ASN A 83 -12.45 6.36 3.94
N LEU A 84 -12.56 7.34 3.05
CA LEU A 84 -11.44 8.16 2.60
C LEU A 84 -11.25 9.36 3.56
N THR A 85 -10.62 9.12 4.71
CA THR A 85 -10.38 10.17 5.72
C THR A 85 -9.36 11.21 5.26
N ASN A 86 -9.32 12.38 5.93
CA ASN A 86 -8.32 13.42 5.66
C ASN A 86 -6.87 12.91 5.76
N GLU A 87 -6.59 11.99 6.69
CA GLU A 87 -5.26 11.39 6.79
C GLU A 87 -4.93 10.52 5.57
N ARG A 88 -5.90 9.76 5.04
CA ARG A 88 -5.72 8.94 3.83
C ARG A 88 -5.57 9.79 2.58
N LEU A 89 -6.35 10.87 2.47
CA LEU A 89 -6.21 11.88 1.42
C LEU A 89 -4.82 12.52 1.47
N HIS A 90 -4.35 12.91 2.66
CA HIS A 90 -3.01 13.44 2.82
C HIS A 90 -1.95 12.42 2.41
N LEU A 91 -2.09 11.15 2.79
CA LEU A 91 -1.18 10.09 2.36
C LEU A 91 -1.16 9.91 0.83
N LEU A 92 -2.31 10.03 0.16
CA LEU A 92 -2.41 9.90 -1.30
C LEU A 92 -1.62 11.00 -2.04
N THR A 93 -1.45 12.19 -1.44
CA THR A 93 -0.65 13.26 -2.05
C THR A 93 0.83 12.90 -2.25
N PHE A 94 1.34 11.90 -1.52
CA PHE A 94 2.71 11.42 -1.67
C PHE A 94 2.89 10.39 -2.79
N PHE A 95 1.79 9.88 -3.36
CA PHE A 95 1.80 8.94 -4.45
C PHE A 95 1.67 9.64 -5.81
N PRO A 96 2.16 9.02 -6.90
CA PRO A 96 1.94 9.51 -8.26
C PRO A 96 0.45 9.67 -8.59
N GLN A 97 0.13 10.58 -9.52
CA GLN A 97 -1.26 10.84 -9.93
C GLN A 97 -2.01 9.57 -10.33
N SER A 98 -1.36 8.67 -11.06
CA SER A 98 -1.93 7.37 -11.46
C SER A 98 -2.44 6.53 -10.29
N CYS A 99 -1.86 6.68 -9.09
CA CYS A 99 -2.34 6.01 -7.89
C CYS A 99 -3.52 6.75 -7.25
N GLN A 100 -3.57 8.07 -7.35
CA GLN A 100 -4.67 8.90 -6.84
C GLN A 100 -5.95 8.66 -7.65
N ASP A 101 -5.82 8.53 -8.97
CA ASP A 101 -6.93 8.28 -9.90
C ASP A 101 -7.67 6.96 -9.57
N TYR A 102 -6.95 5.97 -9.01
CA TYR A 102 -7.56 4.71 -8.55
C TYR A 102 -8.60 4.93 -7.44
N TYR A 103 -8.41 5.99 -6.64
CA TYR A 103 -9.33 6.42 -5.59
C TYR A 103 -10.31 7.49 -6.07
N LEU A 104 -10.55 7.60 -7.39
CA LEU A 104 -11.49 8.55 -7.99
C LEU A 104 -11.24 10.01 -7.59
N LEU A 105 -9.99 10.34 -7.25
CA LEU A 105 -9.55 11.72 -7.10
C LEU A 105 -9.28 12.25 -8.51
N ILE A 106 -10.18 13.11 -8.97
CA ILE A 106 -10.11 13.83 -10.25
C ILE A 106 -9.71 15.27 -9.96
#